data_AF-A0A9P8KDT5-F1
#
_entry.id   AF-A0A9P8KDT5-F1
#
_cell.length_a   1.000
_cell.length_b   1.000
_cell.length_c   1.000
_cell.angle_alpha   90.00
_cell.angle_beta   90.00
_cell.angle_gamma   90.00
#
_symmetry.space_group_name_H-M   'P 1'
#
loop_
_entity.id
_entity.type
_entity.pdbx_description
1 polymer ?
#
loop_
_entity_poly.entity_id
_entity_poly.type
_entity_poly.pdbx_seq_one_letter_code
_entity_poly.pdbx_strand_id
1 'polypeptide(L)' 'MPAMDIKKHILLNLQLDSIELEDFSITTATTKRGTQEIHTVYVVASNPRMTIARASGNTLDEAMQALLKVTSN' A
#
# COMPACT_ATOMS: atom_id res chain seq x y z
N MET A 1 12.99 -9.99 -10.78
CA MET A 1 13.46 -8.97 -9.81
C MET A 1 13.46 -9.65 -8.45
N PRO A 2 14.54 -9.57 -7.64
CA PRO A 2 14.50 -10.13 -6.30
C PRO A 2 13.32 -9.46 -5.57
N ALA A 3 12.54 -10.23 -4.82
CA ALA A 3 11.53 -9.70 -3.92
C ALA A 3 12.25 -8.91 -2.82
N MET A 4 12.74 -7.72 -3.20
CA MET A 4 13.10 -6.67 -2.28
C MET A 4 11.82 -6.47 -1.48
N ASP A 5 11.88 -6.96 -0.25
CA ASP A 5 10.75 -7.21 0.62
C ASP A 5 9.88 -5.95 0.64
N ILE A 6 8.76 -5.97 -0.09
CA ILE A 6 7.89 -4.80 -0.32
C ILE A 6 7.53 -4.17 1.03
N LYS A 7 7.43 -5.00 2.09
CA LYS A 7 7.27 -4.52 3.46
C LYS A 7 8.42 -3.63 3.91
N LYS A 8 9.67 -4.03 3.72
CA LYS A 8 10.84 -3.22 4.07
C LYS A 8 10.89 -1.92 3.27
N HIS A 9 10.55 -1.96 1.98
CA HIS A 9 10.51 -0.75 1.15
C HIS A 9 9.44 0.24 1.63
N ILE A 10 8.26 -0.26 2.00
CA ILE A 10 7.19 0.58 2.54
C ILE A 10 7.58 1.16 3.92
N LEU A 11 8.18 0.36 4.80
CA LEU A 11 8.67 0.80 6.12
C LEU A 11 9.78 1.85 6.04
N LEU A 12 10.76 1.64 5.15
CA LEU A 12 11.93 2.51 5.03
C LEU A 12 11.56 3.92 4.57
N ASN A 13 10.50 4.05 3.77
CA ASN A 13 10.15 5.32 3.16
C ASN A 13 8.93 6.00 3.81
N LEU A 14 8.12 5.27 4.56
CA LEU A 14 7.20 5.89 5.52
C LEU A 14 8.03 6.45 6.68
N GLN A 15 8.49 7.70 6.59
CA GLN A 15 9.03 8.49 7.71
C GLN A 15 7.95 8.71 8.78
N LEU A 16 7.55 7.64 9.45
CA LEU A 16 6.62 7.69 10.57
C LEU A 16 7.45 7.90 11.83
N ASP A 17 7.98 9.12 11.98
CA ASP A 17 8.78 9.53 13.14
C ASP A 17 8.05 9.38 14.50
N SER A 18 6.79 8.92 14.52
CA SER A 18 5.96 8.77 15.72
C SER A 18 4.99 7.57 15.71
N ILE A 19 4.99 6.70 14.70
CA ILE A 19 4.15 5.49 14.71
C ILE A 19 5.04 4.26 14.78
N GLU A 20 5.18 3.70 15.98
CA GLU A 20 5.72 2.35 16.17
C GLU A 20 4.73 1.35 15.56
N LEU A 21 4.90 1.06 14.27
CA LEU A 21 4.16 0.00 13.59
C LEU A 21 4.78 -1.34 13.96
N GLU A 22 4.28 -1.97 15.04
CA GLU A 22 4.65 -3.35 15.36
C GLU A 22 4.26 -4.30 14.22
N ASP A 23 3.10 -4.05 13.58
CA ASP A 23 2.57 -4.85 12.49
C ASP A 23 1.71 -4.03 11.53
N PHE A 24 1.96 -4.18 10.22
CA PHE A 24 1.06 -3.72 9.17
C PHE A 24 0.83 -4.82 8.12
N SER A 25 -0.33 -4.73 7.46
CA SER A 25 -0.74 -5.61 6.37
C SER A 25 -0.97 -4.80 5.09
N ILE A 26 -0.73 -5.45 3.95
CA ILE A 26 -1.09 -4.90 2.64
C ILE A 26 -2.36 -5.63 2.20
N THR A 27 -3.43 -4.89 1.98
CA THR A 27 -4.72 -5.43 1.55
C THR A 27 -5.11 -4.82 0.22
N THR A 28 -5.80 -5.59 -0.62
CA THR A 28 -6.20 -5.17 -1.97
C THR A 28 -7.72 -5.25 -2.09
N ALA A 29 -8.35 -4.22 -2.63
CA ALA A 29 -9.76 -4.22 -2.99
C ALA A 29 -9.93 -3.94 -4.48
N THR A 30 -10.90 -4.57 -5.11
CA THR A 30 -11.27 -4.30 -6.50
C THR A 30 -12.70 -3.80 -6.56
N THR A 31 -12.88 -2.62 -7.13
CA THR A 31 -14.20 -2.01 -7.34
C THR A 31 -14.51 -2.01 -8.83
N LYS A 32 -15.68 -2.54 -9.21
CA LYS A 32 -16.14 -2.52 -10.60
C LYS A 32 -17.17 -1.41 -10.80
N ARG A 33 -16.96 -0.55 -11.81
CA ARG A 33 -17.91 0.51 -12.19
C ARG A 33 -18.20 0.39 -13.69
N GLY A 34 -19.26 -0.33 -14.02
CA GLY A 34 -19.56 -0.69 -15.42
C GLY A 34 -18.51 -1.66 -15.97
N THR A 35 -17.84 -1.29 -17.06
CA THR A 35 -16.75 -2.06 -17.68
C THR A 35 -15.37 -1.76 -17.11
N GLN A 36 -15.24 -0.75 -16.24
CA GLN A 36 -13.96 -0.40 -15.61
C GLN A 36 -13.78 -1.14 -14.29
N GLU A 37 -12.61 -1.72 -14.11
CA GLU A 37 -12.14 -2.30 -12.85
C GLU A 37 -11.08 -1.37 -12.24
N ILE A 38 -11.26 -1.01 -10.98
CA ILE A 38 -10.30 -0.20 -10.23
C ILE A 38 -9.76 -1.07 -9.10
N HIS A 39 -8.45 -1.30 -9.13
CA HIS A 39 -7.73 -1.99 -8.08
C HIS A 39 -7.17 -0.96 -7.10
N THR A 40 -7.41 -1.16 -5.81
CA THR A 40 -6.91 -0.29 -4.74
C THR A 40 -6.10 -1.11 -3.76
N VAL A 41 -4.90 -0.66 -3.44
CA VAL A 41 -4.02 -1.27 -2.43
C VAL A 41 -3.98 -0.37 -1.21
N TYR A 42 -4.11 -0.97 -0.03
CA TYR A 42 -4.08 -0.30 1.27
C TYR A 42 -2.97 -0.89 2.12
N VAL A 43 -2.21 -0.02 2.77
CA VAL A 43 -1.31 -0.38 3.88
C VAL A 43 -2.05 -0.06 5.17
N VAL A 44 -2.31 -1.08 5.98
CA VAL A 44 -3.13 -0.97 7.19
C VAL A 44 -2.29 -1.35 8.40
N ALA A 45 -2.12 -0.40 9.33
CA ALA A 45 -1.57 -0.65 10.66
C ALA A 45 -2.53 -1.54 11.45
N SER A 46 -2.00 -2.45 12.25
CA SER A 46 -2.84 -3.34 13.07
C SER A 46 -3.25 -2.71 14.41
N ASN A 47 -2.40 -1.84 14.98
CA ASN A 47 -2.64 -1.20 16.27
C ASN A 47 -2.04 0.23 16.32
N PRO A 48 -2.85 1.29 16.38
CA PRO A 48 -4.29 1.30 16.13
C PRO A 48 -4.61 0.87 14.70
N ARG A 49 -5.80 0.27 14.47
CA ARG A 49 -6.20 -0.11 13.11
C ARG A 49 -6.45 1.13 12.25
N MET A 50 -5.51 1.47 11.38
CA MET A 50 -5.61 2.64 10.51
C MET A 50 -4.98 2.42 9.14
N THR A 51 -5.51 3.09 8.12
CA THR A 51 -4.91 3.11 6.78
C THR A 51 -3.78 4.13 6.76
N ILE A 52 -2.57 3.67 6.48
CA ILE A 52 -1.34 4.46 6.49
C ILE A 52 -1.03 4.99 5.10
N ALA A 53 -1.25 4.15 4.08
CA ALA A 53 -1.06 4.50 2.69
C ALA A 53 -2.11 3.81 1.82
N ARG A 54 -2.44 4.44 0.71
CA ARG A 54 -3.42 3.95 -0.27
C ARG A 54 -2.98 4.38 -1.66
N ALA A 55 -3.11 3.48 -2.63
CA ALA A 55 -3.01 3.83 -4.04
C ALA A 55 -3.96 2.98 -4.89
N SER A 56 -4.30 3.48 -6.09
CA SER A 56 -5.23 2.83 -7.00
C SER A 56 -4.72 2.85 -8.44
N GLY A 57 -5.14 1.88 -9.23
CA GLY A 57 -4.84 1.72 -10.65
C GLY A 57 -5.89 0.91 -11.38
N ASN A 58 -5.82 0.85 -12.70
CA ASN A 58 -6.71 0.02 -13.51
C ASN A 58 -6.32 -1.47 -13.45
N THR A 59 -5.11 -1.75 -12.98
CA THR A 59 -4.62 -3.10 -12.68
C THR A 59 -4.02 -3.15 -11.26
N LEU A 60 -3.88 -4.35 -10.71
CA LEU A 60 -3.23 -4.53 -9.41
C LEU A 60 -1.77 -4.05 -9.43
N ASP A 61 -1.04 -4.31 -10.52
CA ASP A 61 0.35 -3.89 -10.68
C ASP A 61 0.50 -2.37 -10.73
N GLU A 62 -0.38 -1.68 -11.47
CA GLU A 62 -0.43 -0.21 -11.49
C GLU A 62 -0.68 0.36 -10.08
N ALA A 63 -1.64 -0.22 -9.35
CA ALA A 63 -1.96 0.20 -8.00
C ALA A 63 -0.79 -0.03 -7.02
N MET A 64 -0.05 -1.13 -7.18
CA MET A 64 1.14 -1.43 -6.37
C MET A 64 2.31 -0.49 -6.70
N GLN A 65 2.57 -0.22 -7.97
CA GLN A 65 3.61 0.74 -8.37
C GLN A 65 3.29 2.15 -7.87
N ALA A 66 2.01 2.55 -7.94
CA ALA A 66 1.56 3.82 -7.39
C ALA A 66 1.77 3.88 -5.86
N LEU A 67 1.51 2.78 -5.14
CA LEU A 67 1.74 2.70 -3.69
C LEU A 67 3.24 2.85 -3.35
N LEU A 68 4.11 2.17 -4.10
CA LEU A 68 5.55 2.29 -3.93
C LEU A 68 6.02 3.73 -4.16
N LYS A 69 5.50 4.42 -5.19
CA LYS A 69 5.80 5.84 -5.41
C LYS A 69 5.36 6.74 -4.26
N VAL A 70 4.14 6.54 -3.74
CA VAL A 70 3.60 7.32 -2.61
C VAL A 70 4.43 7.14 -1.34
N THR A 71 4.98 5.94 -1.16
CA THR A 71 5.79 5.65 0.03
C THR A 71 7.23 6.13 -0.12
N SER A 72 7.84 6.16 -1.32
CA SER A 72 9.29 6.39 -1.58
C SER A 72 9.81 7.84 -1.51
N ASN A 73 9.24 8.73 -0.69
CA ASN A 73 9.71 10.12 -0.61
C ASN A 73 11.00 10.27 0.21
#